data_AF-A0A0C3BWQ9-F1
#
_entry.id   AF-A0A0C3BWQ9-F1
#
_cell.length_a   1.000
_cell.length_b   1.000
_cell.length_c   1.000
_cell.angle_alpha   90.00
_cell.angle_beta   90.00
_cell.angle_gamma   90.00
#
_symmetry.space_group_name_H-M   'P 1'
#
loop_
_entity.id
_entity.type
_entity.pdbx_description
1 polymer ?
#
loop_
_entity_poly.entity_id
_entity_poly.type
_entity_poly.pdbx_seq_one_letter_code
_entity_poly.pdbx_strand_id
1 'polypeptide(L)' 'MSFPIFIATLPLVVFIRLNRHPLPSPPGPAGEWLFGNARQIPTEKKWITFARWTERYTPFL' A
#
# COMPACT_ATOMS: atom_id res chain seq x y z
N MET A 1 26.56 9.62 17.92
CA MET A 1 25.67 10.44 18.77
C MET A 1 24.32 10.56 18.08
N SER A 2 23.46 9.54 18.13
CA SER A 2 22.23 9.48 17.28
C SER A 2 20.98 9.02 18.05
N PHE A 3 21.11 8.76 19.34
CA PHE A 3 20.07 8.18 20.20
C PHE A 3 18.79 9.02 20.37
N PRO A 4 18.82 10.38 20.43
CA PRO A 4 17.59 11.15 20.67
C PRO A 4 16.64 11.20 19.46
N ILE A 5 17.12 10.91 18.26
CA ILE A 5 16.32 10.96 17.03
C ILE A 5 15.28 9.82 17.00
N PHE A 6 15.64 8.63 17.51
CA PHE A 6 14.73 7.49 17.56
C PHE A 6 13.58 7.69 18.55
N ILE A 7 13.83 8.41 19.66
CA ILE A 7 12.83 8.66 20.70
C ILE A 7 11.72 9.59 20.19
N ALA A 8 12.04 10.58 19.35
CA ALA A 8 11.04 11.48 18.79
C ALA A 8 10.35 10.92 17.53
N THR A 9 11.05 10.13 16.72
CA THR A 9 10.52 9.61 15.45
C THR A 9 9.52 8.46 15.64
N LEU A 10 9.76 7.55 16.58
CA LEU A 10 8.86 6.43 16.86
C LEU A 10 7.43 6.87 17.24
N PRO A 11 7.20 7.75 18.23
CA PRO A 11 5.86 8.18 18.60
C PRO A 11 5.18 8.98 17.48
N LEU A 12 5.94 9.78 16.72
CA LEU A 12 5.41 10.50 15.55
C LEU A 12 4.91 9.53 14.47
N VAL A 13 5.69 8.49 14.15
CA VAL A 13 5.30 7.47 13.17
C VAL A 13 4.07 6.70 13.62
N VAL A 14 3.99 6.34 14.91
CA VAL A 14 2.81 5.67 15.49
C VAL A 14 1.58 6.58 15.43
N PHE A 15 1.70 7.84 15.83
CA PHE A 15 0.61 8.81 15.77
C PHE A 15 0.09 9.00 14.33
N ILE A 16 0.99 9.12 13.35
CA ILE A 16 0.62 9.22 11.93
C ILE A 16 -0.07 7.93 11.46
N ARG A 17 0.41 6.74 11.86
CA ARG A 17 -0.20 5.46 11.46
C ARG A 17 -1.61 5.30 12.03
N LEU A 18 -1.83 5.69 13.28
CA LEU A 18 -3.13 5.57 13.96
C LEU A 18 -4.17 6.55 13.42
N ASN A 19 -3.77 7.76 13.01
CA ASN A 19 -4.69 8.78 12.50
C ASN A 19 -4.92 8.73 10.99
N ARG A 20 -4.43 7.70 10.29
CA ARG A 20 -4.69 7.56 8.85
C ARG A 20 -5.99 6.81 8.62
N HIS A 21 -6.94 7.49 7.99
CA HIS A 21 -8.09 6.83 7.38
C HIS A 21 -7.61 6.01 6.17
N PRO A 22 -7.84 4.68 6.16
CA PRO A 22 -7.50 3.86 5.01
C PRO A 22 -8.39 4.28 3.84
N LEU A 23 -7.77 4.73 2.76
CA LEU A 23 -8.46 4.86 1.47
C LEU A 23 -8.87 3.46 1.01
N PRO A 24 -10.02 3.33 0.32
CA PRO A 24 -10.36 2.07 -0.33
C PRO A 24 -9.18 1.65 -1.21
N SER A 25 -8.74 0.41 -1.04
CA SER A 25 -7.63 -0.11 -1.83
C SER A 25 -8.03 -0.13 -3.30
N PRO A 26 -7.08 0.16 -4.22
CA PRO A 26 -7.36 0.04 -5.63
C PRO A 26 -7.78 -1.40 -5.95
N PRO A 27 -8.64 -1.59 -6.96
CA PRO A 27 -9.06 -2.91 -7.36
C PRO A 27 -7.87 -3.73 -7.85
N GLY A 28 -7.81 -4.99 -7.43
CA GLY A 28 -6.63 -5.80 -7.66
C GLY A 28 -6.66 -7.15 -6.95
N PRO A 29 -5.63 -7.97 -7.18
CA PRO A 29 -5.47 -9.23 -6.47
C PRO A 29 -5.33 -9.00 -4.97
N ALA A 30 -5.66 -10.03 -4.19
CA ALA A 30 -5.32 -10.04 -2.78
C ALA A 30 -3.80 -9.99 -2.60
N GLY A 31 -3.35 -9.16 -1.67
CA GLY A 31 -1.93 -9.03 -1.33
C GLY A 31 -1.39 -10.27 -0.62
N GLU A 32 -0.12 -10.58 -0.86
CA GLU A 32 0.59 -11.64 -0.17
C GLU A 32 0.74 -11.35 1.33
N TRP A 33 0.84 -12.41 2.15
CA TRP A 33 0.91 -12.27 3.61
C TRP A 33 2.09 -11.43 4.11
N LEU A 34 3.26 -11.56 3.48
CA LEU A 34 4.50 -10.88 3.93
C LEU A 34 4.78 -9.58 3.18
N PHE A 35 4.52 -9.53 1.87
CA PHE A 35 4.89 -8.40 1.01
C PHE A 35 3.68 -7.60 0.51
N GLY A 36 2.45 -8.01 0.86
CA GLY A 36 1.24 -7.44 0.27
C GLY A 36 1.28 -7.54 -1.25
N ASN A 37 0.94 -6.45 -1.93
CA ASN A 37 0.94 -6.38 -3.39
C ASN A 37 2.31 -6.03 -4.01
N ALA A 38 3.38 -5.87 -3.22
CA ALA A 38 4.64 -5.31 -3.72
C ALA A 38 5.25 -6.10 -4.87
N ARG A 39 5.17 -7.44 -4.83
CA ARG A 39 5.66 -8.34 -5.88
C ARG A 39 4.71 -8.44 -7.08
N GLN A 40 3.44 -8.13 -6.88
CA GLN A 40 2.42 -8.18 -7.93
C GLN A 40 2.38 -6.89 -8.76
N ILE A 41 2.99 -5.80 -8.27
CA ILE A 41 3.12 -4.55 -9.02
C ILE A 41 4.20 -4.74 -10.10
N PRO A 42 3.85 -4.66 -11.40
CA PRO A 42 4.83 -4.79 -12.46
C PRO A 42 5.79 -3.60 -12.47
N THR A 43 7.03 -3.79 -12.89
CA THR A 43 8.01 -2.70 -13.04
C THR A 43 7.74 -1.87 -14.29
N GLU A 44 7.24 -2.49 -15.34
CA GLU A 44 6.95 -1.87 -16.64
C GLU A 44 5.45 -1.83 -16.94
N LYS A 45 5.01 -0.81 -17.69
CA LYS A 45 3.64 -0.68 -18.22
C LYS A 45 2.53 -0.91 -17.18
N LYS A 46 2.71 -0.35 -15.98
CA LYS A 46 1.82 -0.54 -14.81
C LYS A 46 0.35 -0.29 -15.13
N TRP A 47 0.08 0.73 -15.94
CA TRP A 47 -1.28 1.11 -16.36
C TRP A 47 -2.04 -0.01 -17.07
N ILE A 48 -1.35 -0.87 -17.84
CA ILE A 48 -2.00 -2.01 -18.53
C ILE A 48 -2.47 -3.05 -17.51
N THR A 49 -1.63 -3.32 -16.51
CA THR A 49 -1.97 -4.29 -15.46
C THR A 49 -3.09 -3.76 -14.57
N PHE A 50 -3.05 -2.46 -14.25
CA PHE A 50 -4.12 -1.82 -13.48
C PHE A 50 -5.45 -1.77 -14.25
N ALA A 51 -5.43 -1.49 -15.56
CA ALA A 51 -6.63 -1.57 -16.41
C ALA A 51 -7.23 -2.99 -16.42
N ARG A 52 -6.37 -4.01 -16.52
CA ARG A 52 -6.82 -5.41 -16.42
C ARG A 52 -7.36 -5.77 -15.03
N TRP A 53 -6.80 -5.19 -13.97
CA TRP A 53 -7.31 -5.39 -12.62
C TRP A 53 -8.68 -4.74 -12.42
N THR A 54 -8.93 -3.56 -13.00
CA THR A 54 -10.26 -2.96 -12.96
C THR A 54 -11.31 -3.84 -13.67
N GLU A 55 -10.98 -4.40 -14.82
CA GLU A 55 -11.89 -5.34 -15.52
C GLU A 55 -12.18 -6.60 -14.69
N ARG A 56 -11.18 -7.11 -13.97
CA ARG A 56 -11.28 -8.40 -13.26
C ARG A 56 -11.86 -8.30 -11.86
N TYR A 57 -11.47 -7.27 -11.09
CA TYR A 57 -11.77 -7.16 -9.66
C TYR A 57 -12.84 -6.12 -9.35
N THR A 58 -13.25 -5.32 -10.33
CA THR A 58 -14.36 -4.36 -10.22
C THR A 58 -15.37 -4.53 -11.34
N PRO A 59 -15.99 -5.72 -11.49
CA PRO A 59 -16.96 -5.95 -12.55
C PRO A 59 -18.25 -5.09 -12.43
N PHE A 60 -18.47 -4.44 -11.29
CA PHE A 60 -19.70 -3.68 -10.98
C PHE A 60 -19.44 -2.26 -10.48
N LEU A 61 -18.19 -1.80 -10.55
CA LEU A 61 -17.78 -0.44 -10.18
C LEU A 61 -17.62 0.40 -11.45
#